data_AF-A0A7S1R3X4-F1
#
_entry.id   AF-A0A7S1R3X4-F1
#
_cell.length_a   1.000
_cell.length_b   1.000
_cell.length_c   1.000
_cell.angle_alpha   90.00
_cell.angle_beta   90.00
_cell.angle_gamma   90.00
#
_symmetry.space_group_name_H-M   'P 1'
#
loop_
_entity.id
_entity.type
_entity.pdbx_description
1 polymer ?
#
loop_
_entity_poly.entity_id
_entity_poly.type
_entity_poly.pdbx_seq_one_letter_code
_entity_poly.pdbx_strand_id
1 'polypeptide(L)'
;MIEKHHSARQMKFTTTALSFNVHYGTLYEFDLVACTQANLASGKLRNVRRVTPTSVTDDTGLLRSLSTPSISKESPAMLPAKAHKPETSVSAPTTSGTPAAATSSCSATDSESSAEKASKALASALAPPVDVVAKQTNLGAQSRRAQPYDLGPVAKDAHGKHCFDRMLSREKQLCGEWAVFYHSYSFAALLYEVQAGVASVLFRFQSEYGTLPRLLKRPFNDIPDCATLLQRFKKMPQQDHSPEFRAVGICATTSLLAEDSEAPPKRCFLQGYSCTDLSFVGVLENLLVSCGVPEGQKKELAQKIIALGSAHGLDVSQFKGPKCKSGRAGHLLQIFVKRTLVNRYAYASLPYGVPDTTRPDLEVALEQGGPIKGQVRIVPNPSVFMRGNAVRMYVYSADPTFHAGRQAFQKELTELLTPIIGAPEVRTVAAQGIYGGVLPAWFNATDFEEQKKKKAP
;
A
#
# COMPACT_ATOMS: atom_id res chain seq x y z
N MET A 1 25.26 19.59 12.10
CA MET A 1 26.55 19.48 11.38
C MET A 1 26.90 20.78 10.66
N ILE A 2 26.12 21.22 9.67
CA ILE A 2 26.38 22.48 8.93
C ILE A 2 26.57 23.67 9.88
N GLU A 3 25.68 23.84 10.86
CA GLU A 3 25.80 24.92 11.85
C GLU A 3 27.08 24.83 12.69
N LYS A 4 27.57 23.61 13.00
CA LYS A 4 28.83 23.41 13.73
C LYS A 4 30.01 23.92 12.91
N HIS A 5 30.05 23.61 11.61
CA HIS A 5 31.10 24.10 10.70
C HIS A 5 31.00 25.62 10.50
N HIS A 6 29.79 26.16 10.39
CA HIS A 6 29.54 27.60 10.32
C HIS A 6 30.04 28.32 11.58
N SER A 7 29.68 27.85 12.78
CA SER A 7 30.15 28.41 14.06
C SER A 7 31.67 28.30 14.23
N ALA A 8 32.29 27.25 13.69
CA ALA A 8 33.74 27.07 13.68
C ALA A 8 34.47 27.90 12.61
N ARG A 9 33.76 28.73 11.83
CA ARG A 9 34.28 29.51 10.70
C ARG A 9 35.02 28.65 9.65
N GLN A 10 34.61 27.39 9.49
CA GLN A 10 35.10 26.57 8.39
C GLN A 10 34.40 26.96 7.10
N MET A 11 35.15 27.52 6.16
CA MET A 11 34.62 28.06 4.90
C MET A 11 34.08 26.97 3.98
N LYS A 12 34.75 25.80 3.95
CA LYS A 12 34.36 24.64 3.15
C LYS A 12 34.48 23.35 3.95
N PHE A 13 33.57 22.41 3.70
CA PHE A 13 33.71 21.04 4.21
C PHE A 13 32.97 20.05 3.31
N THR A 14 33.41 18.79 3.33
CA THR A 14 32.77 17.69 2.62
C THR A 14 32.11 16.72 3.60
N THR A 15 30.98 16.11 3.20
CA THR A 15 30.29 15.12 4.02
C THR A 15 29.43 14.18 3.20
N THR A 16 29.34 12.92 3.65
CA THR A 16 28.37 11.93 3.16
C THR A 16 27.16 11.80 4.08
N ALA A 17 27.21 12.38 5.29
CA ALA A 17 26.17 12.24 6.31
C ALA A 17 24.84 12.93 5.93
N LEU A 18 24.87 13.80 4.92
CA LEU A 18 23.70 14.47 4.36
C LEU A 18 23.19 13.81 3.08
N SER A 19 23.70 12.63 2.74
CA SER A 19 23.17 11.82 1.65
C SER A 19 21.75 11.37 1.98
N PHE A 20 20.80 11.69 1.08
CA PHE A 20 19.40 11.25 1.18
C PHE A 20 19.24 9.72 1.22
N ASN A 21 20.28 9.00 0.82
CA ASN A 21 20.35 7.55 0.93
C ASN A 21 21.67 7.18 1.60
N VAL A 22 21.57 6.59 2.78
CA VAL A 22 22.73 6.18 3.59
C VAL A 22 23.63 5.19 2.81
N HIS A 23 23.08 4.44 1.86
CA HIS A 23 23.82 3.44 1.07
C HIS A 23 24.57 4.02 -0.14
N TYR A 24 24.15 5.15 -0.70
CA TYR A 24 24.85 5.73 -1.86
C TYR A 24 26.12 6.49 -1.49
N GLY A 25 26.31 6.84 -0.21
CA GLY A 25 27.51 7.54 0.26
C GLY A 25 27.81 8.82 -0.53
N THR A 26 26.78 9.51 -1.04
CA THR A 26 26.98 10.65 -1.94
C THR A 26 27.74 11.75 -1.22
N LEU A 27 28.92 12.09 -1.76
CA LEU A 27 29.79 13.11 -1.19
C LEU A 27 29.34 14.49 -1.64
N TYR A 28 29.01 15.34 -0.67
CA TYR A 28 28.67 16.74 -0.90
C TYR A 28 29.77 17.64 -0.38
N GLU A 29 30.09 18.68 -1.13
CA GLU A 29 30.88 19.82 -0.65
C GLU A 29 29.95 20.98 -0.33
N PHE A 30 30.11 21.59 0.84
CA PHE A 30 29.45 22.83 1.22
C PHE A 30 30.47 23.95 1.23
N ASP A 31 30.17 25.04 0.52
CA ASP A 31 30.90 26.29 0.57
C ASP A 31 30.02 27.32 1.28
N LEU A 32 30.34 27.61 2.54
CA LEU A 32 29.55 28.50 3.38
C LEU A 32 29.77 29.98 3.04
N VAL A 33 30.86 30.31 2.34
CA VAL A 33 31.13 31.67 1.84
C VAL A 33 30.29 31.93 0.60
N ALA A 34 30.33 31.00 -0.35
CA ALA A 34 29.52 31.09 -1.57
C ALA A 34 28.04 30.77 -1.32
N CYS A 35 27.70 30.24 -0.14
CA CYS A 35 26.36 29.76 0.19
C CYS A 35 25.89 28.71 -0.84
N THR A 36 26.74 27.73 -1.14
CA THR A 36 26.44 26.64 -2.09
C THR A 36 26.70 25.25 -1.52
N GLN A 37 26.02 24.27 -2.11
CA GLN A 37 26.23 22.84 -1.93
C GLN A 37 26.47 22.21 -3.31
N ALA A 38 27.61 21.53 -3.48
CA ALA A 38 27.94 20.77 -4.68
C ALA A 38 27.80 19.27 -4.43
N ASN A 39 27.11 18.55 -5.31
CA ASN A 39 27.23 17.10 -5.40
C ASN A 39 28.48 16.76 -6.21
N LEU A 40 29.50 16.20 -5.58
CA LEU A 40 30.79 15.94 -6.23
C LEU A 40 30.72 14.80 -7.25
N ALA A 41 29.78 13.86 -7.11
CA ALA A 41 29.60 12.77 -8.07
C ALA A 41 28.89 13.26 -9.35
N SER A 42 27.95 14.20 -9.23
CA SER A 42 27.14 14.66 -10.37
C SER A 42 27.53 16.04 -10.91
N GLY A 43 28.46 16.75 -10.26
CA GLY A 43 28.80 18.15 -10.53
C GLY A 43 27.67 19.15 -10.29
N LYS A 44 26.56 18.75 -9.66
CA LYS A 44 25.37 19.61 -9.54
C LYS A 44 25.50 20.57 -8.37
N LEU A 45 25.44 21.86 -8.64
CA LEU A 45 25.48 22.95 -7.64
C LEU A 45 24.08 23.37 -7.21
N ARG A 46 23.91 23.71 -5.93
CA ARG A 46 22.67 24.24 -5.36
C ARG A 46 23.00 25.38 -4.39
N ASN A 47 22.17 26.43 -4.39
CA ASN A 47 22.28 27.50 -3.40
C ASN A 47 21.68 27.04 -2.06
N VAL A 48 22.32 27.43 -0.95
CA VAL A 48 21.85 27.21 0.42
C VAL A 48 21.75 28.56 1.12
N ARG A 49 20.89 28.68 2.14
CA ARG A 49 20.81 29.89 2.96
C ARG A 49 20.52 29.53 4.41
N ARG A 50 21.09 30.31 5.33
CA ARG A 50 20.78 30.24 6.76
C ARG A 50 19.62 31.18 7.05
N VAL A 51 18.58 30.69 7.71
CA VAL A 51 17.42 31.47 8.14
C VAL A 51 17.31 31.41 9.66
N THR A 52 17.25 32.58 10.30
CA THR A 52 17.00 32.67 11.74
C THR A 52 15.51 32.43 11.98
N PRO A 53 15.12 31.49 12.85
CA PRO A 53 13.73 31.29 13.20
C PRO A 53 13.28 32.38 14.17
N THR A 54 12.91 33.56 13.68
CA THR A 54 12.26 34.62 14.49
C THR A 54 11.19 35.35 13.67
N SER A 55 9.93 35.20 14.12
CA SER A 55 8.76 36.09 13.97
C SER A 55 8.45 36.75 12.61
N VAL A 56 7.55 36.09 11.84
CA VAL A 56 6.38 36.56 11.03
C VAL A 56 6.41 38.02 10.53
N THR A 57 6.32 38.34 9.23
CA THR A 57 5.15 38.20 8.33
C THR A 57 5.53 37.98 6.86
N ASP A 58 4.54 37.52 6.11
CA ASP A 58 4.58 37.18 4.69
C ASP A 58 3.79 38.20 3.85
N ASP A 59 4.12 38.28 2.54
CA ASP A 59 3.19 38.73 1.49
C ASP A 59 2.69 37.55 0.63
N THR A 60 3.00 36.30 1.00
CA THR A 60 2.61 35.07 0.25
C THR A 60 2.16 33.92 1.18
N GLY A 61 1.61 34.28 2.33
CA GLY A 61 1.64 33.52 3.57
C GLY A 61 1.06 32.12 3.68
N LEU A 62 1.92 31.10 3.59
CA LEU A 62 1.74 29.85 4.34
C LEU A 62 3.02 29.00 4.39
N LEU A 63 3.60 28.88 5.59
CA LEU A 63 4.37 27.70 6.02
C LEU A 63 4.08 27.40 7.50
N ARG A 64 3.63 26.16 7.76
CA ARG A 64 3.16 25.65 9.06
C ARG A 64 4.33 25.31 10.01
N SER A 65 4.09 25.65 11.27
CA SER A 65 4.94 25.42 12.45
C SER A 65 5.14 23.93 12.78
N LEU A 66 6.38 23.56 13.11
CA LEU A 66 6.70 22.38 13.92
C LEU A 66 7.03 22.88 15.33
N SER A 67 6.09 22.72 16.26
CA SER A 67 6.38 22.87 17.69
C SER A 67 7.18 21.66 18.19
N THR A 68 8.29 21.93 18.87
CA THR A 68 9.06 20.92 19.61
C THR A 68 8.44 20.76 21.00
N PRO A 69 8.20 19.53 21.49
CA PRO A 69 7.79 19.32 22.87
C PRO A 69 8.99 19.44 23.82
N SER A 70 8.75 20.10 24.96
CA SER A 70 9.67 20.22 26.08
C SER A 70 9.96 18.86 26.71
N ILE A 71 11.25 18.53 26.88
CA ILE A 71 11.70 17.36 27.63
C ILE A 71 11.86 17.78 29.09
N SER A 72 10.97 17.32 29.97
CA SER A 72 11.20 17.29 31.41
C SER A 72 12.04 16.05 31.77
N LYS A 73 13.06 16.26 32.60
CA LYS A 73 13.94 15.24 33.16
C LYS A 73 13.26 14.56 34.35
N GLU A 74 12.96 13.27 34.25
CA GLU A 74 12.91 12.37 35.40
C GLU A 74 13.58 11.04 35.04
N SER A 75 14.56 10.65 35.86
CA SER A 75 15.32 9.40 35.75
C SER A 75 14.55 8.25 36.40
N PRO A 76 14.48 7.04 35.80
CA PRO A 76 14.05 5.85 36.50
C PRO A 76 15.23 5.00 36.97
N ALA A 77 15.10 4.50 38.20
CA ALA A 77 16.02 3.61 38.89
C ALA A 77 16.10 2.22 38.22
N MET A 78 17.32 1.69 38.18
CA MET A 78 17.65 0.32 37.76
C MET A 78 17.15 -0.71 38.78
N LEU A 79 16.56 -1.81 38.28
CA LEU A 79 16.51 -3.09 38.98
C LEU A 79 16.90 -4.24 38.02
N PRO A 80 17.49 -5.34 38.55
CA PRO A 80 18.41 -6.18 37.81
C PRO A 80 17.75 -7.33 37.04
N ALA A 81 18.44 -7.73 35.97
CA ALA A 81 18.16 -8.88 35.12
C ALA A 81 18.31 -10.20 35.88
N LYS A 82 17.32 -11.09 35.75
CA LYS A 82 17.44 -12.51 36.12
C LYS A 82 17.86 -13.32 34.90
N ALA A 83 18.91 -14.12 35.10
CA ALA A 83 19.45 -15.07 34.16
C ALA A 83 18.49 -16.25 33.94
N HIS A 84 18.33 -16.69 32.70
CA HIS A 84 17.70 -17.96 32.34
C HIS A 84 18.77 -18.96 31.88
N LYS A 85 18.70 -20.15 32.48
CA LYS A 85 19.53 -21.33 32.28
C LYS A 85 18.99 -22.12 31.07
N PRO A 86 19.83 -22.83 30.29
CA PRO A 86 19.37 -23.65 29.18
C PRO A 86 19.04 -25.07 29.67
N GLU A 87 17.88 -25.61 29.29
CA GLU A 87 17.53 -27.02 29.46
C GLU A 87 17.48 -27.73 28.10
N THR A 88 18.47 -28.61 27.93
CA THR A 88 18.39 -30.02 27.51
C THR A 88 17.40 -30.48 26.44
N SER A 89 18.02 -30.88 25.33
CA SER A 89 17.72 -32.00 24.41
C SER A 89 16.78 -33.12 24.92
N VAL A 90 15.80 -33.49 24.10
CA VAL A 90 15.22 -34.85 24.10
C VAL A 90 15.01 -35.34 22.65
N SER A 91 15.37 -36.60 22.51
CA SER A 91 15.48 -37.55 21.40
C SER A 91 14.20 -37.77 20.57
N ALA A 92 14.43 -38.10 19.28
CA ALA A 92 13.43 -38.62 18.36
C ALA A 92 13.24 -40.14 18.51
N PRO A 93 12.03 -40.69 18.25
CA PRO A 93 11.86 -42.08 17.93
C PRO A 93 11.53 -42.28 16.45
N THR A 94 12.31 -43.16 15.84
CA THR A 94 12.13 -43.77 14.52
C THR A 94 11.06 -44.85 14.60
N THR A 95 10.07 -44.83 13.70
CA THR A 95 9.28 -46.03 13.38
C THR A 95 8.95 -46.08 11.90
N SER A 96 9.55 -47.06 11.24
CA SER A 96 9.26 -47.57 9.90
C SER A 96 7.97 -48.40 9.90
N GLY A 97 7.06 -48.10 8.99
CA GLY A 97 5.85 -48.91 8.76
C GLY A 97 5.40 -48.80 7.31
N THR A 98 5.61 -49.86 6.54
CA THR A 98 5.07 -50.08 5.20
C THR A 98 3.61 -50.53 5.29
N PRO A 99 2.71 -50.07 4.41
CA PRO A 99 1.49 -50.82 4.14
C PRO A 99 1.31 -51.17 2.65
N ALA A 100 0.65 -52.32 2.51
CA ALA A 100 0.34 -53.05 1.30
C ALA A 100 -0.64 -52.34 0.37
N ALA A 101 -0.54 -52.68 -0.91
CA ALA A 101 -1.45 -52.27 -1.97
C ALA A 101 -2.82 -52.95 -1.81
N ALA A 102 -3.87 -52.13 -1.74
CA ALA A 102 -5.25 -52.55 -1.89
C ALA A 102 -5.86 -51.83 -3.11
N THR A 103 -6.32 -52.63 -4.06
CA THR A 103 -7.08 -52.23 -5.25
C THR A 103 -8.49 -51.79 -4.82
N SER A 104 -8.76 -50.49 -4.92
CA SER A 104 -10.08 -49.90 -4.65
C SER A 104 -10.76 -49.48 -5.94
N SER A 105 -11.97 -50.00 -6.15
CA SER A 105 -12.87 -49.70 -7.25
C SER A 105 -13.35 -48.25 -7.26
N CYS A 106 -13.40 -47.63 -8.44
CA CYS A 106 -13.86 -46.27 -8.67
C CYS A 106 -15.38 -46.14 -8.49
N SER A 107 -15.81 -45.61 -7.34
CA SER A 107 -17.09 -44.91 -7.21
C SER A 107 -16.83 -43.42 -7.36
N ALA A 108 -17.39 -42.80 -8.40
CA ALA A 108 -17.36 -41.36 -8.62
C ALA A 108 -18.24 -40.66 -7.57
N THR A 109 -17.68 -40.43 -6.39
CA THR A 109 -18.25 -39.55 -5.36
C THR A 109 -17.52 -38.23 -5.39
N ASP A 110 -18.28 -37.13 -5.42
CA ASP A 110 -17.84 -35.73 -5.49
C ASP A 110 -16.60 -35.42 -4.62
N SER A 111 -15.42 -35.49 -5.23
CA SER A 111 -14.17 -35.13 -4.56
C SER A 111 -14.00 -33.62 -4.62
N GLU A 112 -14.69 -32.92 -3.73
CA GLU A 112 -14.46 -31.51 -3.48
C GLU A 112 -12.98 -31.30 -3.12
N SER A 113 -12.27 -30.48 -3.91
CA SER A 113 -10.81 -30.32 -3.79
C SER A 113 -10.42 -29.77 -2.41
N SER A 114 -9.24 -30.15 -1.91
CA SER A 114 -8.72 -29.65 -0.63
C SER A 114 -8.64 -28.11 -0.56
N ALA A 115 -8.38 -27.45 -1.69
CA ALA A 115 -8.36 -26.01 -1.82
C ALA A 115 -9.75 -25.37 -1.63
N GLU A 116 -10.80 -26.00 -2.14
CA GLU A 116 -12.18 -25.52 -1.97
C GLU A 116 -12.63 -25.63 -0.51
N LYS A 117 -12.34 -26.75 0.15
CA LYS A 117 -12.60 -26.92 1.60
C LYS A 117 -11.87 -25.88 2.44
N ALA A 118 -10.58 -25.63 2.16
CA ALA A 118 -9.81 -24.60 2.85
C ALA A 118 -10.37 -23.19 2.61
N SER A 119 -10.85 -22.90 1.39
CA SER A 119 -11.48 -21.63 1.05
C SER A 119 -12.80 -21.42 1.78
N LYS A 120 -13.67 -22.45 1.83
CA LYS A 120 -14.95 -22.43 2.56
C LYS A 120 -14.73 -22.29 4.07
N ALA A 121 -13.77 -23.02 4.64
CA ALA A 121 -13.41 -22.90 6.06
C ALA A 121 -12.91 -21.50 6.39
N LEU A 122 -12.05 -20.92 5.55
CA LEU A 122 -11.59 -19.54 5.73
C LEU A 122 -12.75 -18.54 5.60
N ALA A 123 -13.65 -18.71 4.62
CA ALA A 123 -14.80 -17.82 4.45
C ALA A 123 -15.72 -17.85 5.67
N SER A 124 -15.97 -19.04 6.24
CA SER A 124 -16.74 -19.22 7.47
C SER A 124 -16.05 -18.55 8.67
N ALA A 125 -14.73 -18.75 8.82
CA ALA A 125 -13.95 -18.13 9.90
C ALA A 125 -13.89 -16.59 9.81
N LEU A 126 -14.11 -16.03 8.62
CA LEU A 126 -14.12 -14.58 8.39
C LEU A 126 -15.53 -13.96 8.47
N ALA A 127 -16.58 -14.76 8.59
CA ALA A 127 -17.94 -14.26 8.67
C ALA A 127 -18.16 -13.50 10.00
N PRO A 128 -18.57 -12.23 9.98
CA PRO A 128 -18.94 -11.52 11.20
C PRO A 128 -20.22 -12.11 11.81
N PRO A 129 -20.44 -11.91 13.11
CA PRO A 129 -21.69 -12.32 13.78
C PRO A 129 -22.94 -11.77 13.08
N VAL A 130 -24.02 -12.56 13.05
CA VAL A 130 -25.26 -12.23 12.31
C VAL A 130 -25.91 -10.95 12.84
N ASP A 131 -25.88 -10.73 14.15
CA ASP A 131 -26.38 -9.54 14.82
C ASP A 131 -25.56 -8.29 14.43
N VAL A 132 -24.24 -8.41 14.32
CA VAL A 132 -23.35 -7.35 13.81
C VAL A 132 -23.72 -7.01 12.36
N VAL A 133 -23.91 -8.01 11.49
CA VAL A 133 -24.31 -7.79 10.09
C VAL A 133 -25.64 -7.07 10.01
N ALA A 134 -26.65 -7.50 10.76
CA ALA A 134 -27.97 -6.88 10.77
C ALA A 134 -27.91 -5.43 11.28
N LYS A 135 -27.23 -5.19 12.42
CA LYS A 135 -27.00 -3.84 12.97
C LYS A 135 -26.35 -2.93 11.94
N GLN A 136 -25.27 -3.38 11.30
CA GLN A 136 -24.51 -2.55 10.36
C GLN A 136 -25.26 -2.30 9.05
N THR A 137 -26.08 -3.27 8.61
CA THR A 137 -27.00 -3.09 7.49
C THR A 137 -28.05 -2.02 7.79
N ASN A 138 -28.62 -2.03 9.01
CA ASN A 138 -29.60 -1.03 9.44
C ASN A 138 -29.02 0.38 9.54
N LEU A 139 -27.76 0.51 9.94
CA LEU A 139 -27.05 1.81 9.91
C LEU A 139 -26.77 2.31 8.49
N GLY A 140 -26.77 1.42 7.49
CA GLY A 140 -26.48 1.74 6.11
C GLY A 140 -25.02 2.12 5.85
N ALA A 141 -24.80 2.83 4.75
CA ALA A 141 -23.48 3.22 4.27
C ALA A 141 -22.70 4.04 5.32
N GLN A 142 -21.50 3.59 5.68
CA GLN A 142 -20.64 4.16 6.72
C GLN A 142 -20.39 5.69 6.55
N SER A 143 -20.18 6.16 5.32
CA SER A 143 -19.96 7.56 4.94
C SER A 143 -21.22 8.42 4.99
N ARG A 144 -22.41 7.80 5.12
CA ARG A 144 -23.72 8.46 5.20
C ARG A 144 -24.27 8.54 6.63
N ARG A 145 -23.64 7.86 7.58
CA ARG A 145 -24.10 7.81 8.98
C ARG A 145 -23.98 9.18 9.62
N ALA A 146 -25.11 9.71 10.09
CA ALA A 146 -25.23 11.01 10.75
C ALA A 146 -24.44 12.15 10.06
N GLN A 147 -24.38 12.14 8.73
CA GLN A 147 -23.63 13.10 7.92
C GLN A 147 -24.44 13.58 6.71
N PRO A 148 -24.34 14.87 6.34
CA PRO A 148 -25.04 15.42 5.18
C PRO A 148 -24.55 14.81 3.86
N TYR A 149 -25.39 14.85 2.83
CA TYR A 149 -24.96 14.53 1.45
C TYR A 149 -24.24 15.72 0.85
N ASP A 150 -22.94 15.81 1.12
CA ASP A 150 -22.11 16.87 0.59
C ASP A 150 -20.89 16.29 -0.14
N LEU A 151 -20.87 16.44 -1.46
CA LEU A 151 -19.77 16.02 -2.33
C LEU A 151 -18.68 17.11 -2.46
N GLY A 152 -18.87 18.27 -1.85
CA GLY A 152 -17.91 19.38 -1.92
C GLY A 152 -17.58 19.79 -3.36
N PRO A 153 -16.30 20.05 -3.68
CA PRO A 153 -15.87 20.42 -5.04
C PRO A 153 -16.25 19.41 -6.13
N VAL A 154 -16.34 18.12 -5.78
CA VAL A 154 -16.68 17.03 -6.72
C VAL A 154 -18.11 17.17 -7.25
N ALA A 155 -19.01 17.85 -6.53
CA ALA A 155 -20.38 18.08 -6.98
C ALA A 155 -20.47 18.82 -8.33
N LYS A 156 -19.46 19.61 -8.67
CA LYS A 156 -19.38 20.41 -9.90
C LYS A 156 -18.80 19.64 -11.09
N ASP A 157 -18.23 18.45 -10.86
CA ASP A 157 -17.66 17.58 -11.89
C ASP A 157 -18.59 16.39 -12.13
N ALA A 158 -19.20 16.29 -13.32
CA ALA A 158 -20.20 15.27 -13.61
C ALA A 158 -19.67 13.83 -13.47
N HIS A 159 -18.43 13.60 -13.92
CA HIS A 159 -17.78 12.28 -13.82
C HIS A 159 -17.42 11.95 -12.37
N GLY A 160 -16.87 12.90 -11.63
CA GLY A 160 -16.54 12.73 -10.23
C GLY A 160 -17.77 12.52 -9.35
N LYS A 161 -18.85 13.28 -9.60
CA LYS A 161 -20.14 13.03 -8.95
C LYS A 161 -20.61 11.60 -9.21
N HIS A 162 -20.61 11.15 -10.47
CA HIS A 162 -20.97 9.77 -10.81
C HIS A 162 -20.10 8.73 -10.08
N CYS A 163 -18.80 8.96 -9.99
CA CYS A 163 -17.88 8.11 -9.24
C CYS A 163 -18.26 8.02 -7.75
N PHE A 164 -18.55 9.14 -7.11
CA PHE A 164 -18.94 9.20 -5.69
C PHE A 164 -20.29 8.54 -5.45
N ASP A 165 -21.29 8.80 -6.31
CA ASP A 165 -22.60 8.15 -6.24
C ASP A 165 -22.44 6.61 -6.31
N ARG A 166 -21.56 6.10 -7.20
CA ARG A 166 -21.25 4.68 -7.30
C ARG A 166 -20.54 4.11 -6.06
N MET A 167 -19.59 4.85 -5.48
CA MET A 167 -18.91 4.43 -4.26
C MET A 167 -19.88 4.30 -3.09
N LEU A 168 -20.78 5.27 -2.91
CA LEU A 168 -21.80 5.26 -1.85
C LEU A 168 -22.86 4.16 -2.07
N SER A 169 -23.26 3.93 -3.32
CA SER A 169 -24.16 2.82 -3.65
C SER A 169 -23.55 1.47 -3.28
N ARG A 170 -22.27 1.26 -3.62
CA ARG A 170 -21.57 0.02 -3.24
C ARG A 170 -21.39 -0.13 -1.74
N GLU A 171 -21.09 0.97 -1.07
CA GLU A 171 -21.00 0.99 0.38
C GLU A 171 -22.30 0.55 1.04
N LYS A 172 -23.45 1.03 0.55
CA LYS A 172 -24.77 0.57 1.00
C LYS A 172 -24.96 -0.94 0.78
N GLN A 173 -24.52 -1.47 -0.36
CA GLN A 173 -24.64 -2.91 -0.67
C GLN A 173 -23.79 -3.79 0.24
N LEU A 174 -22.64 -3.30 0.73
CA LEU A 174 -21.65 -4.11 1.46
C LEU A 174 -21.59 -3.78 2.97
N CYS A 175 -22.28 -2.75 3.45
CA CYS A 175 -22.11 -2.20 4.80
C CYS A 175 -22.35 -3.19 5.95
N GLY A 176 -23.12 -4.26 5.74
CA GLY A 176 -23.35 -5.30 6.73
C GLY A 176 -22.05 -6.02 7.13
N GLU A 177 -21.44 -6.74 6.19
CA GLU A 177 -20.28 -7.60 6.47
C GLU A 177 -18.92 -6.88 6.39
N TRP A 178 -18.89 -5.68 5.80
CA TRP A 178 -17.65 -5.01 5.42
C TRP A 178 -17.54 -3.62 6.04
N ALA A 179 -16.35 -3.26 6.49
CA ALA A 179 -15.95 -1.88 6.74
C ALA A 179 -15.28 -1.31 5.48
N VAL A 180 -15.47 -0.03 5.20
CA VAL A 180 -14.91 0.63 4.01
C VAL A 180 -13.86 1.69 4.38
N PHE A 181 -12.82 1.79 3.56
CA PHE A 181 -11.79 2.82 3.65
C PHE A 181 -11.51 3.42 2.27
N TYR A 182 -10.98 4.64 2.25
CA TYR A 182 -10.69 5.37 1.02
C TYR A 182 -9.24 5.83 1.00
N HIS A 183 -8.45 5.28 0.09
CA HIS A 183 -7.07 5.72 -0.13
C HIS A 183 -7.02 6.66 -1.34
N SER A 184 -6.69 7.93 -1.10
CA SER A 184 -6.41 8.91 -2.16
C SER A 184 -4.97 8.81 -2.62
N TYR A 185 -4.76 8.74 -3.94
CA TYR A 185 -3.43 8.68 -4.56
C TYR A 185 -3.44 9.32 -5.95
N SER A 186 -2.27 9.63 -6.49
CA SER A 186 -2.10 9.96 -7.92
C SER A 186 -0.87 9.31 -8.52
N PHE A 187 0.32 9.73 -8.11
CA PHE A 187 1.60 9.29 -8.68
C PHE A 187 1.87 7.79 -8.50
N ALA A 188 1.31 7.18 -7.46
CA ALA A 188 1.42 5.74 -7.23
C ALA A 188 0.51 4.89 -8.14
N ALA A 189 -0.37 5.50 -8.96
CA ALA A 189 -1.38 4.76 -9.70
C ALA A 189 -0.78 3.72 -10.63
N LEU A 190 0.19 4.08 -11.47
CA LEU A 190 0.84 3.14 -12.37
C LEU A 190 1.50 1.97 -11.61
N LEU A 191 2.12 2.23 -10.46
CA LEU A 191 2.73 1.18 -9.64
C LEU A 191 1.69 0.18 -9.13
N TYR A 192 0.54 0.66 -8.66
CA TYR A 192 -0.52 -0.23 -8.16
C TYR A 192 -1.09 -1.08 -9.29
N GLU A 193 -1.28 -0.48 -10.47
CA GLU A 193 -1.76 -1.19 -11.65
C GLU A 193 -0.77 -2.27 -12.13
N VAL A 194 0.54 -1.97 -12.13
CA VAL A 194 1.59 -2.95 -12.45
C VAL A 194 1.61 -4.09 -11.44
N GLN A 195 1.51 -3.80 -10.14
CA GLN A 195 1.42 -4.83 -9.11
C GLN A 195 0.20 -5.74 -9.31
N ALA A 196 -0.96 -5.19 -9.70
CA ALA A 196 -2.14 -5.97 -10.03
C ALA A 196 -1.96 -6.81 -11.29
N GLY A 197 -1.34 -6.27 -12.35
CA GLY A 197 -1.02 -6.99 -13.57
C GLY A 197 -0.09 -8.18 -13.32
N VAL A 198 0.98 -7.99 -12.55
CA VAL A 198 1.88 -9.08 -12.14
C VAL A 198 1.12 -10.13 -11.32
N ALA A 199 0.27 -9.70 -10.38
CA ALA A 199 -0.55 -10.61 -9.59
C ALA A 199 -1.57 -11.38 -10.45
N SER A 200 -2.08 -10.78 -11.52
CA SER A 200 -2.95 -11.44 -12.49
C SER A 200 -2.20 -12.57 -13.20
N VAL A 201 -1.02 -12.28 -13.76
CA VAL A 201 -0.18 -13.27 -14.46
C VAL A 201 0.24 -14.44 -13.55
N LEU A 202 0.65 -14.14 -12.31
CA LEU A 202 1.24 -15.15 -11.42
C LEU A 202 0.24 -15.85 -10.51
N PHE A 203 -0.75 -15.11 -9.98
CA PHE A 203 -1.62 -15.55 -8.88
C PHE A 203 -3.11 -15.52 -9.20
N ARG A 204 -3.49 -15.31 -10.48
CA ARG A 204 -4.89 -15.22 -10.92
C ARG A 204 -5.69 -14.12 -10.22
N PHE A 205 -5.00 -13.06 -9.78
CA PHE A 205 -5.67 -11.90 -9.23
C PHE A 205 -6.52 -11.22 -10.32
N GLN A 206 -7.78 -10.91 -10.03
CA GLN A 206 -8.68 -10.28 -10.99
C GLN A 206 -8.40 -8.78 -11.12
N SER A 207 -7.32 -8.44 -11.82
CA SER A 207 -6.84 -7.05 -11.94
C SER A 207 -7.80 -6.13 -12.70
N GLU A 208 -8.75 -6.68 -13.47
CA GLU A 208 -9.76 -5.89 -14.17
C GLU A 208 -10.71 -5.17 -13.19
N TYR A 209 -10.91 -5.72 -11.99
CA TYR A 209 -11.83 -5.17 -10.98
C TYR A 209 -11.13 -4.34 -9.90
N GLY A 210 -9.87 -4.63 -9.60
CA GLY A 210 -9.13 -3.99 -8.52
C GLY A 210 -7.66 -3.75 -8.86
N THR A 211 -7.04 -2.83 -8.13
CA THR A 211 -5.59 -2.61 -8.16
C THR A 211 -4.95 -3.19 -6.90
N LEU A 212 -3.62 -3.28 -6.83
CA LEU A 212 -2.93 -3.84 -5.67
C LEU A 212 -1.91 -2.84 -5.13
N PRO A 213 -2.12 -2.28 -3.92
CA PRO A 213 -1.18 -1.32 -3.35
C PRO A 213 0.18 -1.92 -2.99
N ARG A 214 0.25 -3.20 -2.61
CA ARG A 214 1.49 -3.89 -2.26
C ARG A 214 1.45 -5.33 -2.76
N LEU A 215 2.48 -5.72 -3.51
CA LEU A 215 2.63 -7.09 -4.03
C LEU A 215 3.72 -7.88 -3.28
N LEU A 216 4.85 -7.24 -3.00
CA LEU A 216 6.01 -7.92 -2.41
C LEU A 216 5.70 -8.31 -0.96
N LYS A 217 5.70 -9.61 -0.66
CA LYS A 217 5.37 -10.16 0.66
C LYS A 217 6.53 -10.04 1.64
N ARG A 218 7.78 -10.00 1.18
CA ARG A 218 8.97 -10.01 2.04
C ARG A 218 8.91 -8.98 3.19
N PRO A 219 8.55 -7.70 2.98
CA PRO A 219 8.40 -6.73 4.09
C PRO A 219 7.36 -7.13 5.15
N PHE A 220 6.35 -7.91 4.77
CA PHE A 220 5.29 -8.38 5.67
C PHE A 220 5.68 -9.61 6.48
N ASN A 221 6.83 -10.23 6.22
CA ASN A 221 7.36 -11.25 7.13
C ASN A 221 7.76 -10.62 8.47
N ASP A 222 8.26 -9.37 8.43
CA ASP A 222 8.66 -8.62 9.63
C ASP A 222 7.51 -7.79 10.22
N ILE A 223 6.60 -7.31 9.37
CA ILE A 223 5.43 -6.50 9.78
C ILE A 223 4.16 -7.07 9.13
N PRO A 224 3.63 -8.20 9.64
CA PRO A 224 2.51 -8.89 9.02
C PRO A 224 1.16 -8.18 9.21
N ASP A 225 1.03 -7.36 10.25
CA ASP A 225 -0.24 -6.76 10.71
C ASP A 225 -0.03 -5.42 11.45
N CYS A 226 -1.13 -4.77 11.82
CA CYS A 226 -1.14 -3.49 12.53
C CYS A 226 -0.54 -3.58 13.93
N ALA A 227 -0.76 -4.68 14.66
CA ALA A 227 -0.20 -4.85 16.00
C ALA A 227 1.34 -4.78 15.95
N THR A 228 1.95 -5.50 15.00
CA THR A 228 3.40 -5.47 14.80
C THR A 228 3.88 -4.12 14.29
N LEU A 229 3.14 -3.51 13.35
CA LEU A 229 3.48 -2.18 12.83
C LEU A 229 3.50 -1.13 13.95
N LEU A 230 2.50 -1.12 14.84
CA LEU A 230 2.40 -0.15 15.94
C LEU A 230 3.57 -0.27 16.93
N GLN A 231 4.09 -1.47 17.15
CA GLN A 231 5.30 -1.68 17.97
C GLN A 231 6.54 -1.08 17.29
N ARG A 232 6.68 -1.25 15.97
CA ARG A 232 7.78 -0.70 15.16
C ARG A 232 7.67 0.82 14.99
N PHE A 233 6.46 1.33 14.83
CA PHE A 233 6.14 2.71 14.52
C PHE A 233 6.73 3.69 15.54
N LYS A 234 6.77 3.32 16.83
CA LYS A 234 7.39 4.10 17.91
C LYS A 234 8.88 4.40 17.67
N LYS A 235 9.55 3.64 16.81
CA LYS A 235 10.97 3.76 16.48
C LYS A 235 11.21 4.38 15.11
N MET A 236 10.16 4.73 14.37
CA MET A 236 10.26 5.31 13.02
C MET A 236 10.39 6.85 13.10
N PRO A 237 11.55 7.44 12.79
CA PRO A 237 11.79 8.88 12.98
C PRO A 237 10.93 9.76 12.06
N GLN A 238 10.49 9.22 10.93
CA GLN A 238 9.64 9.90 9.94
C GLN A 238 8.21 9.35 9.94
N GLN A 239 7.84 8.55 10.94
CA GLN A 239 6.50 8.02 11.08
C GLN A 239 6.03 7.31 9.79
N ASP A 240 4.87 7.64 9.22
CA ASP A 240 4.36 7.04 7.99
C ASP A 240 5.09 7.48 6.70
N HIS A 241 5.99 8.46 6.78
CA HIS A 241 6.92 8.79 5.69
C HIS A 241 8.18 7.91 5.70
N SER A 242 8.40 7.12 6.76
CA SER A 242 9.56 6.24 6.84
C SER A 242 9.54 5.19 5.72
N PRO A 243 10.70 4.81 5.14
CA PRO A 243 10.77 3.75 4.15
C PRO A 243 10.18 2.41 4.65
N GLU A 244 10.36 2.10 5.94
CA GLU A 244 9.82 0.90 6.57
C GLU A 244 8.29 0.91 6.58
N PHE A 245 7.64 2.02 6.97
CA PHE A 245 6.20 2.14 6.84
C PHE A 245 5.76 2.04 5.38
N ARG A 246 6.39 2.78 4.46
CA ARG A 246 6.00 2.80 3.04
C ARG A 246 6.07 1.42 2.40
N ALA A 247 6.98 0.56 2.85
CA ALA A 247 7.09 -0.81 2.36
C ALA A 247 5.83 -1.66 2.67
N VAL A 248 5.14 -1.40 3.78
CA VAL A 248 4.04 -2.27 4.27
C VAL A 248 2.70 -1.58 4.43
N GLY A 249 2.67 -0.24 4.50
CA GLY A 249 1.51 0.55 4.91
C GLY A 249 1.02 1.53 3.85
N ILE A 250 -0.27 1.85 3.91
CA ILE A 250 -0.91 2.94 3.14
C ILE A 250 -1.79 3.79 4.05
N CYS A 251 -2.02 5.05 3.65
CA CYS A 251 -2.86 6.00 4.38
C CYS A 251 -4.27 6.03 3.77
N ALA A 252 -5.32 6.00 4.59
CA ALA A 252 -6.69 6.06 4.11
C ALA A 252 -7.58 6.85 5.07
N THR A 253 -8.81 7.11 4.65
CA THR A 253 -9.86 7.74 5.46
C THR A 253 -10.98 6.74 5.72
N THR A 254 -11.71 6.94 6.82
CA THR A 254 -12.86 6.10 7.21
C THR A 254 -14.17 6.56 6.57
N SER A 255 -14.19 7.66 5.83
CA SER A 255 -15.42 8.18 5.21
C SER A 255 -15.09 8.88 3.91
N LEU A 256 -15.97 8.69 2.93
CA LEU A 256 -15.91 9.38 1.64
C LEU A 256 -16.31 10.85 1.76
N LEU A 257 -17.20 11.18 2.70
CA LEU A 257 -17.84 12.50 2.80
C LEU A 257 -17.29 13.35 3.96
N ALA A 258 -16.49 12.78 4.86
CA ALA A 258 -15.92 13.52 5.97
C ALA A 258 -14.78 14.46 5.51
N GLU A 259 -14.63 15.58 6.23
CA GLU A 259 -13.65 16.66 5.94
C GLU A 259 -12.44 16.66 6.87
N ASP A 260 -12.42 15.80 7.89
CA ASP A 260 -11.52 15.91 9.04
C ASP A 260 -10.17 15.20 8.84
N SER A 261 -9.98 14.55 7.69
CA SER A 261 -8.69 13.96 7.32
C SER A 261 -7.75 14.99 6.70
N GLU A 262 -6.45 14.68 6.72
CA GLU A 262 -5.43 15.48 6.03
C GLU A 262 -5.64 15.51 4.51
N ALA A 263 -6.13 14.40 3.94
CA ALA A 263 -6.42 14.25 2.52
C ALA A 263 -7.88 13.81 2.31
N PRO A 264 -8.89 14.70 2.51
CA PRO A 264 -10.29 14.33 2.35
C PRO A 264 -10.58 13.87 0.92
N PRO A 265 -11.29 12.74 0.72
CA PRO A 265 -11.57 12.22 -0.61
C PRO A 265 -12.20 13.25 -1.55
N LYS A 266 -13.17 14.05 -1.08
CA LYS A 266 -13.81 15.10 -1.88
C LYS A 266 -12.91 16.28 -2.27
N ARG A 267 -11.77 16.47 -1.59
CA ARG A 267 -10.78 17.50 -1.96
C ARG A 267 -9.67 16.94 -2.84
N CYS A 268 -9.30 15.68 -2.60
CA CYS A 268 -8.18 15.04 -3.27
C CYS A 268 -8.55 14.28 -4.53
N PHE A 269 -9.82 13.93 -4.76
CA PHE A 269 -10.19 13.06 -5.88
C PHE A 269 -9.81 13.63 -7.25
N LEU A 270 -10.09 14.90 -7.55
CA LEU A 270 -9.82 15.46 -8.87
C LEU A 270 -8.32 15.71 -9.09
N GLN A 271 -7.65 16.30 -8.10
CA GLN A 271 -6.24 16.73 -8.22
C GLN A 271 -5.24 15.59 -7.91
N GLY A 272 -5.65 14.62 -7.12
CA GLY A 272 -4.78 13.61 -6.52
C GLY A 272 -4.14 14.05 -5.21
N TYR A 273 -3.53 13.08 -4.54
CA TYR A 273 -2.71 13.28 -3.35
C TYR A 273 -1.49 12.37 -3.46
N SER A 274 -0.28 12.89 -3.32
CA SER A 274 0.95 12.11 -3.47
C SER A 274 2.13 12.70 -2.72
N CYS A 275 3.05 11.82 -2.32
CA CYS A 275 4.39 12.19 -1.90
C CYS A 275 5.27 12.53 -3.12
N THR A 276 6.12 13.54 -3.00
CA THR A 276 7.01 14.02 -4.08
C THR A 276 8.48 13.66 -3.84
N ASP A 277 8.80 12.98 -2.75
CA ASP A 277 10.16 12.67 -2.29
C ASP A 277 10.71 11.33 -2.81
N LEU A 278 10.08 10.74 -3.84
CA LEU A 278 10.45 9.44 -4.40
C LEU A 278 10.74 9.52 -5.91
N SER A 279 11.69 8.69 -6.37
CA SER A 279 11.90 8.45 -7.80
C SER A 279 10.98 7.33 -8.27
N PHE A 280 9.81 7.67 -8.81
CA PHE A 280 8.80 6.70 -9.25
C PHE A 280 9.30 5.77 -10.36
N VAL A 281 10.16 6.25 -11.27
CA VAL A 281 10.84 5.39 -12.26
C VAL A 281 11.70 4.33 -11.58
N GLY A 282 12.54 4.72 -10.61
CA GLY A 282 13.40 3.79 -9.89
C GLY A 282 12.59 2.77 -9.09
N VAL A 283 11.48 3.19 -8.50
CA VAL A 283 10.56 2.28 -7.78
C VAL A 283 9.93 1.27 -8.75
N LEU A 284 9.50 1.69 -9.94
CA LEU A 284 8.95 0.80 -10.96
C LEU A 284 9.98 -0.22 -11.44
N GLU A 285 11.19 0.22 -11.79
CA GLU A 285 12.27 -0.67 -12.24
C GLU A 285 12.64 -1.70 -11.17
N ASN A 286 12.77 -1.28 -9.91
CA ASN A 286 13.07 -2.18 -8.80
C ASN A 286 11.94 -3.17 -8.52
N LEU A 287 10.68 -2.74 -8.66
CA LEU A 287 9.52 -3.62 -8.57
C LEU A 287 9.58 -4.70 -9.65
N LEU A 288 9.82 -4.33 -10.91
CA LEU A 288 9.89 -5.29 -12.02
C LEU A 288 10.96 -6.36 -11.77
N VAL A 289 12.16 -5.96 -11.32
CA VAL A 289 13.25 -6.90 -10.97
C VAL A 289 12.85 -7.81 -9.81
N SER A 290 12.21 -7.25 -8.78
CA SER A 290 11.71 -8.04 -7.64
C SER A 290 10.63 -9.05 -8.04
N CYS A 291 9.95 -8.79 -9.15
CA CYS A 291 8.96 -9.69 -9.77
C CYS A 291 9.57 -10.66 -10.80
N GLY A 292 10.91 -10.76 -10.88
CA GLY A 292 11.60 -11.73 -11.74
C GLY A 292 11.91 -11.23 -13.16
N VAL A 293 11.68 -9.95 -13.47
CA VAL A 293 12.11 -9.38 -14.76
C VAL A 293 13.64 -9.31 -14.80
N PRO A 294 14.30 -9.81 -15.86
CA PRO A 294 15.75 -9.72 -15.98
C PRO A 294 16.25 -8.26 -15.92
N GLU A 295 17.35 -8.04 -15.21
CA GLU A 295 17.92 -6.71 -14.97
C GLU A 295 18.16 -5.93 -16.29
N GLY A 296 18.61 -6.64 -17.35
CA GLY A 296 18.85 -6.05 -18.66
C GLY A 296 17.58 -5.59 -19.41
N GLN A 297 16.40 -6.09 -19.05
CA GLN A 297 15.12 -5.79 -19.72
C GLN A 297 14.27 -4.76 -18.98
N LYS A 298 14.55 -4.48 -17.69
CA LYS A 298 13.66 -3.69 -16.82
C LYS A 298 13.37 -2.29 -17.35
N LYS A 299 14.36 -1.63 -17.97
CA LYS A 299 14.22 -0.26 -18.49
C LYS A 299 13.30 -0.22 -19.71
N GLU A 300 13.51 -1.12 -20.66
CA GLU A 300 12.67 -1.23 -21.85
C GLU A 300 11.24 -1.59 -21.47
N LEU A 301 11.05 -2.57 -20.58
CA LEU A 301 9.73 -2.96 -20.11
C LEU A 301 9.04 -1.81 -19.36
N ALA A 302 9.75 -1.09 -18.49
CA ALA A 302 9.20 0.08 -17.80
C ALA A 302 8.73 1.15 -18.80
N GLN A 303 9.51 1.43 -19.85
CA GLN A 303 9.12 2.37 -20.91
C GLN A 303 7.86 1.91 -21.64
N LYS A 304 7.74 0.62 -21.99
CA LYS A 304 6.53 0.06 -22.62
C LYS A 304 5.31 0.20 -21.71
N ILE A 305 5.45 -0.08 -20.42
CA ILE A 305 4.40 0.09 -19.41
C ILE A 305 3.96 1.56 -19.29
N ILE A 306 4.91 2.49 -19.25
CA ILE A 306 4.64 3.93 -19.18
C ILE A 306 3.90 4.41 -20.43
N ALA A 307 4.36 3.99 -21.61
CA ALA A 307 3.72 4.30 -22.88
C ALA A 307 2.29 3.76 -22.94
N LEU A 308 2.09 2.51 -22.48
CA LEU A 308 0.78 1.90 -22.38
C LEU A 308 -0.15 2.68 -21.43
N GLY A 309 0.34 3.05 -20.23
CA GLY A 309 -0.42 3.88 -19.29
C GLY A 309 -0.85 5.21 -19.91
N SER A 310 0.07 5.89 -20.60
CA SER A 310 -0.22 7.13 -21.32
C SER A 310 -1.28 6.95 -22.43
N ALA A 311 -1.22 5.84 -23.17
CA ALA A 311 -2.16 5.57 -24.26
C ALA A 311 -3.60 5.41 -23.76
N HIS A 312 -3.76 4.85 -22.56
CA HIS A 312 -5.05 4.69 -21.88
C HIS A 312 -5.47 5.91 -21.03
N GLY A 313 -4.72 7.01 -21.06
CA GLY A 313 -5.06 8.26 -20.38
C GLY A 313 -4.63 8.36 -18.92
N LEU A 314 -3.82 7.42 -18.42
CA LEU A 314 -3.25 7.49 -17.07
C LEU A 314 -2.22 8.63 -16.99
N ASP A 315 -2.20 9.37 -15.86
CA ASP A 315 -1.12 10.31 -15.61
C ASP A 315 0.17 9.57 -15.25
N VAL A 316 1.16 9.65 -16.13
CA VAL A 316 2.47 9.00 -15.97
C VAL A 316 3.61 10.01 -15.85
N SER A 317 3.30 11.25 -15.46
CA SER A 317 4.27 12.35 -15.41
C SER A 317 5.43 12.11 -14.44
N GLN A 318 5.19 11.44 -13.31
CA GLN A 318 6.26 11.07 -12.37
C GLN A 318 7.16 9.93 -12.89
N PHE A 319 6.74 9.27 -13.97
CA PHE A 319 7.51 8.22 -14.63
C PHE A 319 8.22 8.74 -15.88
N LYS A 320 8.40 10.07 -16.01
CA LYS A 320 8.95 10.73 -17.20
C LYS A 320 8.09 10.59 -18.46
N GLY A 321 6.82 10.21 -18.32
CA GLY A 321 5.83 10.27 -19.39
C GLY A 321 5.04 11.59 -19.38
N PRO A 322 4.01 11.73 -20.20
CA PRO A 322 3.14 12.91 -20.20
C PRO A 322 2.15 12.90 -19.02
N LYS A 323 1.59 14.08 -18.73
CA LYS A 323 0.42 14.22 -17.86
C LYS A 323 -0.84 13.68 -18.56
N CYS A 324 -1.85 13.30 -17.78
CA CYS A 324 -3.16 12.97 -18.34
C CYS A 324 -3.77 14.20 -19.05
N LYS A 325 -4.51 13.97 -20.15
CA LYS A 325 -5.07 15.05 -20.97
C LYS A 325 -6.11 15.89 -20.21
N SER A 326 -6.84 15.27 -19.28
CA SER A 326 -7.88 15.96 -18.53
C SER A 326 -7.35 16.85 -17.41
N GLY A 327 -6.06 16.73 -17.05
CA GLY A 327 -5.48 17.38 -15.87
C GLY A 327 -5.95 16.81 -14.53
N ARG A 328 -6.81 15.77 -14.54
CA ARG A 328 -7.40 15.16 -13.34
C ARG A 328 -6.67 13.88 -12.96
N ALA A 329 -5.47 14.04 -12.42
CA ALA A 329 -4.57 12.92 -12.09
C ALA A 329 -4.96 12.12 -10.82
N GLY A 330 -6.04 12.49 -10.13
CA GLY A 330 -6.40 11.87 -8.86
C GLY A 330 -7.14 10.54 -8.99
N HIS A 331 -6.91 9.69 -8.00
CA HIS A 331 -7.53 8.38 -7.87
C HIS A 331 -8.02 8.15 -6.44
N LEU A 332 -9.05 7.33 -6.32
CA LEU A 332 -9.53 6.77 -5.07
C LEU A 332 -9.58 5.24 -5.17
N LEU A 333 -9.00 4.59 -4.17
CA LEU A 333 -9.17 3.15 -3.95
C LEU A 333 -10.16 2.98 -2.81
N GLN A 334 -11.34 2.44 -3.14
CA GLN A 334 -12.35 2.05 -2.17
C GLN A 334 -12.02 0.62 -1.69
N ILE A 335 -11.63 0.50 -0.43
CA ILE A 335 -11.13 -0.75 0.17
C ILE A 335 -12.17 -1.24 1.17
N PHE A 336 -12.81 -2.37 0.87
CA PHE A 336 -13.69 -3.07 1.80
C PHE A 336 -12.89 -4.18 2.49
N VAL A 337 -12.82 -4.12 3.82
CA VAL A 337 -12.19 -5.14 4.66
C VAL A 337 -13.29 -5.83 5.47
N LYS A 338 -13.28 -7.15 5.54
CA LYS A 338 -14.20 -7.89 6.44
C LYS A 338 -14.07 -7.34 7.86
N ARG A 339 -15.20 -7.13 8.54
CA ARG A 339 -15.21 -6.50 9.88
C ARG A 339 -14.27 -7.19 10.88
N THR A 340 -14.32 -8.52 10.90
CA THR A 340 -13.44 -9.42 11.68
C THR A 340 -11.93 -9.25 11.42
N LEU A 341 -11.55 -8.55 10.35
CA LEU A 341 -10.16 -8.29 9.97
C LEU A 341 -9.72 -6.84 10.18
N VAL A 342 -10.63 -5.94 10.56
CA VAL A 342 -10.38 -4.48 10.62
C VAL A 342 -9.22 -4.17 11.55
N ASN A 343 -9.29 -4.52 12.83
CA ASN A 343 -8.23 -4.18 13.79
C ASN A 343 -6.89 -4.87 13.50
N ARG A 344 -6.91 -5.96 12.72
CA ARG A 344 -5.68 -6.66 12.32
C ARG A 344 -4.93 -5.91 11.22
N TYR A 345 -5.65 -5.32 10.26
CA TYR A 345 -5.04 -4.71 9.07
C TYR A 345 -5.27 -3.22 8.93
N ALA A 346 -6.01 -2.59 9.83
CA ALA A 346 -6.17 -1.15 9.90
C ALA A 346 -6.19 -0.67 11.36
N TYR A 347 -5.64 0.53 11.60
CA TYR A 347 -5.76 1.21 12.89
C TYR A 347 -6.13 2.69 12.68
N ALA A 348 -6.86 3.26 13.63
CA ALA A 348 -7.21 4.67 13.65
C ALA A 348 -5.96 5.53 13.85
N SER A 349 -5.80 6.58 13.04
CA SER A 349 -4.60 7.44 13.10
C SER A 349 -4.94 8.92 13.00
N LEU A 350 -4.07 9.72 13.61
CA LEU A 350 -3.92 11.16 13.41
C LEU A 350 -3.00 11.43 12.20
N PRO A 351 -2.74 12.71 11.83
CA PRO A 351 -1.74 13.04 10.80
C PRO A 351 -0.39 12.36 11.04
N TYR A 352 0.31 12.08 9.94
CA TYR A 352 1.56 11.32 9.92
C TYR A 352 1.47 9.89 10.47
N GLY A 353 0.28 9.33 10.62
CA GLY A 353 0.08 7.94 11.05
C GLY A 353 0.20 7.72 12.56
N VAL A 354 0.28 8.79 13.36
CA VAL A 354 0.30 8.67 14.83
C VAL A 354 -0.97 7.94 15.29
N PRO A 355 -0.88 6.89 16.12
CA PRO A 355 -2.06 6.15 16.56
C PRO A 355 -3.06 7.05 17.30
N ASP A 356 -4.33 6.95 16.93
CA ASP A 356 -5.41 7.71 17.56
C ASP A 356 -5.91 6.98 18.81
N THR A 357 -5.49 7.45 19.98
CA THR A 357 -5.83 6.86 21.27
C THR A 357 -7.29 7.06 21.68
N THR A 358 -8.04 7.91 20.96
CA THR A 358 -9.49 8.08 21.19
C THR A 358 -10.33 7.01 20.49
N ARG A 359 -9.73 6.28 19.54
CA ARG A 359 -10.35 5.18 18.77
C ARG A 359 -9.42 3.96 18.72
N PRO A 360 -9.01 3.40 19.88
CA PRO A 360 -8.01 2.33 19.92
C PRO A 360 -8.51 1.06 19.21
N ASP A 361 -9.80 0.76 19.35
CA ASP A 361 -10.49 -0.32 18.65
C ASP A 361 -11.25 0.25 17.45
N LEU A 362 -10.61 0.25 16.29
CA LEU A 362 -11.16 0.83 15.07
C LEU A 362 -12.49 0.14 14.67
N GLU A 363 -12.58 -1.18 14.80
CA GLU A 363 -13.83 -1.91 14.54
C GLU A 363 -15.00 -1.36 15.36
N VAL A 364 -14.82 -1.20 16.68
CA VAL A 364 -15.85 -0.67 17.59
C VAL A 364 -16.22 0.77 17.23
N ALA A 365 -15.23 1.60 16.89
CA ALA A 365 -15.48 2.97 16.45
C ALA A 365 -16.32 3.03 15.15
N LEU A 366 -16.08 2.11 14.22
CA LEU A 366 -16.82 2.02 12.95
C LEU A 366 -18.22 1.41 13.11
N GLU A 367 -18.54 0.79 14.25
CA GLU A 367 -19.88 0.25 14.50
C GLU A 367 -20.90 1.28 14.96
N GLN A 368 -20.44 2.48 15.30
CA GLN A 368 -21.28 3.53 15.84
C GLN A 368 -22.25 4.07 14.78
N GLY A 369 -23.44 4.50 15.21
CA GLY A 369 -24.42 5.17 14.35
C GLY A 369 -24.14 6.67 14.14
N GLY A 370 -23.15 7.21 14.85
CA GLY A 370 -22.72 8.59 14.72
C GLY A 370 -21.91 8.87 13.44
N PRO A 371 -21.45 10.11 13.27
CA PRO A 371 -20.66 10.48 12.11
C PRO A 371 -19.31 9.77 12.11
N ILE A 372 -19.07 8.94 11.10
CA ILE A 372 -17.79 8.28 10.90
C ILE A 372 -16.79 9.26 10.27
N LYS A 373 -15.68 9.44 10.97
CA LYS A 373 -14.67 10.47 10.72
C LYS A 373 -13.27 9.91 10.97
N GLY A 374 -12.26 10.60 10.46
CA GLY A 374 -10.86 10.37 10.77
C GLY A 374 -10.07 9.64 9.70
N GLN A 375 -8.77 9.53 9.98
CA GLN A 375 -7.82 8.80 9.15
C GLN A 375 -7.53 7.43 9.76
N VAL A 376 -7.05 6.53 8.91
CA VAL A 376 -6.50 5.23 9.28
C VAL A 376 -5.19 5.01 8.55
N ARG A 377 -4.40 4.08 9.07
CA ARG A 377 -3.33 3.43 8.30
C ARG A 377 -3.70 1.96 8.14
N ILE A 378 -3.42 1.44 6.95
CA ILE A 378 -3.76 0.07 6.57
C ILE A 378 -2.45 -0.67 6.27
N VAL A 379 -2.35 -1.93 6.69
CA VAL A 379 -1.27 -2.88 6.33
C VAL A 379 -1.80 -3.80 5.22
N PRO A 380 -1.69 -3.42 3.93
CA PRO A 380 -2.18 -4.21 2.80
C PRO A 380 -1.34 -5.47 2.54
N ASN A 381 -1.36 -6.42 3.46
CA ASN A 381 -0.62 -7.67 3.32
C ASN A 381 -1.14 -8.47 2.11
N PRO A 382 -0.31 -8.75 1.09
CA PRO A 382 -0.75 -9.40 -0.14
C PRO A 382 -1.36 -10.78 0.10
N SER A 383 -0.95 -11.47 1.17
CA SER A 383 -1.53 -12.76 1.57
C SER A 383 -3.03 -12.70 1.89
N VAL A 384 -3.54 -11.50 2.21
CA VAL A 384 -4.95 -11.23 2.51
C VAL A 384 -5.58 -10.36 1.44
N PHE A 385 -4.90 -9.32 0.97
CA PHE A 385 -5.43 -8.34 0.03
C PHE A 385 -5.63 -8.88 -1.39
N MET A 386 -5.03 -10.03 -1.74
CA MET A 386 -5.33 -10.75 -2.98
C MET A 386 -6.55 -11.68 -2.85
N ARG A 387 -7.18 -11.80 -1.68
CA ARG A 387 -8.31 -12.71 -1.44
C ARG A 387 -9.63 -11.94 -1.41
N GLY A 388 -10.44 -12.08 -2.45
CA GLY A 388 -11.73 -11.36 -2.61
C GLY A 388 -12.79 -11.65 -1.53
N ASN A 389 -12.64 -12.72 -0.76
CA ASN A 389 -13.49 -13.03 0.40
C ASN A 389 -13.05 -12.34 1.70
N ALA A 390 -11.82 -11.80 1.75
CA ALA A 390 -11.26 -11.09 2.90
C ALA A 390 -11.21 -9.57 2.67
N VAL A 391 -10.80 -9.16 1.47
CA VAL A 391 -10.70 -7.75 1.05
C VAL A 391 -11.23 -7.59 -0.37
N ARG A 392 -12.03 -6.56 -0.60
CA ARG A 392 -12.48 -6.14 -1.95
C ARG A 392 -12.01 -4.73 -2.22
N MET A 393 -11.49 -4.50 -3.42
CA MET A 393 -10.93 -3.21 -3.81
C MET A 393 -11.55 -2.75 -5.10
N TYR A 394 -11.93 -1.47 -5.17
CA TYR A 394 -12.50 -0.84 -6.36
C TYR A 394 -11.77 0.45 -6.66
N VAL A 395 -11.34 0.60 -7.91
CA VAL A 395 -10.55 1.74 -8.36
C VAL A 395 -11.46 2.77 -9.01
N TYR A 396 -11.26 4.03 -8.65
CA TYR A 396 -11.93 5.18 -9.23
C TYR A 396 -10.88 6.18 -9.69
N SER A 397 -10.87 6.48 -10.99
CA SER A 397 -10.04 7.54 -11.58
C SER A 397 -10.86 8.80 -11.82
N ALA A 398 -10.30 9.97 -11.53
CA ALA A 398 -10.89 11.25 -11.88
C ALA A 398 -10.72 11.60 -13.37
N ASP A 399 -9.73 11.00 -14.04
CA ASP A 399 -9.65 11.03 -15.50
C ASP A 399 -10.71 10.07 -16.09
N PRO A 400 -11.71 10.57 -16.86
CA PRO A 400 -12.79 9.73 -17.39
C PRO A 400 -12.32 8.76 -18.47
N THR A 401 -11.28 9.11 -19.23
CA THR A 401 -10.72 8.26 -20.29
C THR A 401 -10.09 7.04 -19.66
N PHE A 402 -9.20 7.24 -18.69
CA PHE A 402 -8.58 6.12 -17.98
C PHE A 402 -9.61 5.34 -17.16
N HIS A 403 -10.57 6.00 -16.52
CA HIS A 403 -11.61 5.29 -15.77
C HIS A 403 -12.38 4.30 -16.65
N ALA A 404 -12.84 4.75 -17.82
CA ALA A 404 -13.56 3.90 -18.77
C ALA A 404 -12.65 2.82 -19.39
N GLY A 405 -11.40 3.16 -19.71
CA GLY A 405 -10.43 2.29 -20.36
C GLY A 405 -9.67 1.34 -19.43
N ARG A 406 -9.80 1.45 -18.10
CA ARG A 406 -8.95 0.73 -17.14
C ARG A 406 -8.92 -0.78 -17.35
N GLN A 407 -10.05 -1.39 -17.70
CA GLN A 407 -10.11 -2.84 -17.94
C GLN A 407 -9.29 -3.25 -19.18
N ALA A 408 -9.39 -2.48 -20.26
CA ALA A 408 -8.59 -2.72 -21.47
C ALA A 408 -7.10 -2.52 -21.17
N PHE A 409 -6.75 -1.46 -20.45
CA PHE A 409 -5.38 -1.23 -19.97
C PHE A 409 -4.83 -2.43 -19.18
N GLN A 410 -5.58 -2.96 -18.21
CA GLN A 410 -5.15 -4.11 -17.42
C GLN A 410 -4.97 -5.38 -18.24
N LYS A 411 -5.85 -5.61 -19.23
CA LYS A 411 -5.71 -6.72 -20.18
C LYS A 411 -4.41 -6.60 -20.98
N GLU A 412 -4.19 -5.46 -21.64
CA GLU A 412 -2.97 -5.21 -22.44
C GLU A 412 -1.70 -5.23 -21.58
N LEU A 413 -1.76 -4.74 -20.34
CA LEU A 413 -0.66 -4.81 -19.39
C LEU A 413 -0.32 -6.25 -19.01
N THR A 414 -1.34 -7.08 -18.78
CA THR A 414 -1.16 -8.51 -18.49
C THR A 414 -0.57 -9.23 -19.70
N GLU A 415 -1.02 -8.92 -20.92
CA GLU A 415 -0.46 -9.44 -22.17
C GLU A 415 1.01 -9.03 -22.34
N LEU A 416 1.36 -7.78 -22.03
CA LEU A 416 2.73 -7.27 -22.08
C LEU A 416 3.66 -7.99 -21.08
N LEU A 417 3.15 -8.32 -19.88
CA LEU A 417 3.93 -8.97 -18.83
C LEU A 417 4.07 -10.49 -19.01
N THR A 418 3.06 -11.14 -19.61
CA THR A 418 2.97 -12.60 -19.71
C THR A 418 4.19 -13.28 -20.34
N PRO A 419 4.76 -12.80 -21.47
CA PRO A 419 5.93 -13.44 -22.08
C PRO A 419 7.19 -13.42 -21.22
N ILE A 420 7.27 -12.54 -20.22
CA ILE A 420 8.47 -12.36 -19.39
C ILE A 420 8.32 -13.12 -18.08
N ILE A 421 7.25 -12.82 -17.32
CA ILE A 421 7.06 -13.38 -15.96
C ILE A 421 6.14 -14.60 -15.94
N GLY A 422 5.34 -14.81 -17.01
CA GLY A 422 4.46 -15.96 -17.14
C GLY A 422 5.15 -17.20 -17.72
N ALA A 423 6.36 -17.04 -18.26
CA ALA A 423 7.15 -18.13 -18.85
C ALA A 423 7.47 -19.20 -17.79
N PRO A 424 7.31 -20.51 -18.07
CA PRO A 424 7.46 -21.59 -17.08
C PRO A 424 8.77 -21.52 -16.28
N GLU A 425 9.87 -21.17 -16.93
CA GLU A 425 11.20 -21.08 -16.36
C GLU A 425 11.38 -19.90 -15.38
N VAL A 426 10.68 -18.79 -15.59
CA VAL A 426 10.77 -17.59 -14.73
C VAL A 426 9.67 -17.59 -13.67
N ARG A 427 8.51 -18.16 -13.97
CA ARG A 427 7.28 -18.06 -13.18
C ARG A 427 7.47 -18.47 -11.72
N THR A 428 8.07 -19.63 -11.48
CA THR A 428 8.29 -20.14 -10.11
C THR A 428 9.24 -19.24 -9.34
N VAL A 429 10.32 -18.79 -9.98
CA VAL A 429 11.32 -17.89 -9.40
C VAL A 429 10.70 -16.51 -9.08
N ALA A 430 9.92 -15.95 -10.01
CA ALA A 430 9.19 -14.70 -9.83
C ALA A 430 8.20 -14.79 -8.66
N ALA A 431 7.41 -15.87 -8.62
CA ALA A 431 6.45 -16.09 -7.55
C ALA A 431 7.15 -16.26 -6.19
N GLN A 432 8.27 -17.00 -6.13
CA GLN A 432 9.09 -17.13 -4.93
C GLN A 432 9.66 -15.79 -4.48
N GLY A 433 10.20 -14.99 -5.41
CA GLY A 433 10.71 -13.64 -5.13
C GLY A 433 9.65 -12.75 -4.48
N ILE A 434 8.44 -12.74 -5.04
CA ILE A 434 7.29 -12.00 -4.49
C ILE A 434 6.93 -12.52 -3.09
N TYR A 435 6.91 -13.84 -2.88
CA TYR A 435 6.53 -14.46 -1.61
C TYR A 435 7.65 -14.55 -0.56
N GLY A 436 8.83 -13.98 -0.83
CA GLY A 436 9.95 -14.01 0.11
C GLY A 436 10.58 -15.39 0.26
N GLY A 437 10.60 -16.19 -0.80
CA GLY A 437 11.23 -17.51 -0.89
C GLY A 437 10.29 -18.70 -0.69
N VAL A 438 9.18 -18.53 0.04
CA VAL A 438 8.25 -19.62 0.37
C VAL A 438 6.90 -19.41 -0.30
N LEU A 439 6.63 -20.21 -1.34
CA LEU A 439 5.35 -20.20 -2.04
C LEU A 439 4.22 -20.72 -1.14
N PRO A 440 3.00 -20.19 -1.28
CA PRO A 440 1.86 -20.71 -0.54
C PRO A 440 1.48 -22.10 -1.09
N ALA A 441 0.96 -22.97 -0.23
CA ALA A 441 0.62 -24.35 -0.59
C ALA A 441 -0.40 -24.49 -1.74
N TRP A 442 -1.21 -23.44 -2.00
CA TRP A 442 -2.16 -23.41 -3.11
C TRP A 442 -1.55 -22.98 -4.44
N PHE A 443 -0.31 -22.45 -4.46
CA PHE A 443 0.32 -22.04 -5.69
C PHE A 443 0.76 -23.26 -6.49
N ASN A 444 0.30 -23.33 -7.73
CA ASN A 444 0.73 -24.33 -8.70
C ASN A 444 1.12 -23.62 -10.01
N ALA A 445 2.29 -23.94 -10.54
CA ALA A 445 2.80 -23.38 -11.79
C ALA A 445 2.08 -23.97 -13.03
N THR A 446 1.67 -25.24 -12.99
CA THR A 446 1.03 -25.93 -14.14
C THR A 446 -0.43 -25.53 -14.33
N ASP A 447 -1.04 -25.08 -13.25
CA ASP A 447 -2.43 -24.68 -13.11
C ASP A 447 -2.87 -23.64 -14.17
N PHE A 448 -1.96 -22.80 -14.65
CA PHE A 448 -2.26 -21.81 -15.71
C PHE A 448 -2.43 -22.43 -17.09
N GLU A 449 -1.57 -23.38 -17.45
CA GLU A 449 -1.65 -24.08 -18.72
C GLU A 449 -2.93 -24.91 -18.80
N GLU A 450 -3.31 -25.54 -17.69
CA GLU A 450 -4.57 -26.27 -17.58
C GLU A 450 -5.80 -25.37 -17.78
N GLN A 451 -5.80 -24.16 -17.21
CA GLN A 451 -6.90 -23.22 -17.42
C GLN A 451 -6.92 -22.66 -18.84
N LYS A 452 -5.76 -22.40 -19.46
CA LYS A 452 -5.68 -21.96 -20.85
C LYS A 452 -6.25 -23.03 -21.78
N LYS A 453 -5.95 -24.31 -21.52
CA LYS A 453 -6.56 -25.44 -22.23
C LYS A 453 -8.07 -25.53 -22.02
N LYS A 454 -8.57 -25.32 -20.80
CA LYS A 454 -10.03 -25.31 -20.50
C LYS A 454 -10.79 -24.15 -21.12
N LYS A 455 -10.11 -23.05 -21.46
CA LYS A 455 -10.70 -21.87 -22.12
C LYS A 455 -10.49 -21.84 -23.63
N ALA A 456 -9.72 -22.76 -24.19
CA ALA A 456 -9.62 -22.92 -25.64
C ALA A 456 -10.94 -23.54 -26.15
N PRO A 457 -11.62 -22.88 -27.11
CA PRO A 457 -12.91 -23.34 -27.63
C PRO A 457 -12.81 -24.69 -28.36
#